data_AF-A0A5M6I108-F1
#
_entry.id   AF-A0A5M6I108-F1
#
_cell.length_a   1.000
_cell.length_b   1.000
_cell.length_c   1.000
_cell.angle_alpha   90.00
_cell.angle_beta   90.00
_cell.angle_gamma   90.00
#
_symmetry.space_group_name_H-M   'P 1'
#
loop_
_entity.id
_entity.type
_entity.pdbx_description
1 polymer ?
#
loop_
_entity_poly.entity_id
_entity_poly.type
_entity_poly.pdbx_seq_one_letter_code
_entity_poly.pdbx_strand_id
1 'polypeptide(L)'
;MRRRLALGLALSLTAGPVLAAGPHDGQWEVEVVVQRGACDQGFVFPIQVDDGAIRYAGEIDITATGKVGRDGRLNVRFTRQAESVSVSGRLSGGSGGGVWTAPSRDCAGRWQARKL
;
A
#
# COMPACT_ATOMS: atom_id res chain seq x y z
N MET A 1 -37.35 -53.81 19.60
CA MET A 1 -36.13 -53.47 18.83
C MET A 1 -36.19 -51.99 18.39
N ARG A 2 -35.19 -51.20 18.81
CA ARG A 2 -34.63 -49.93 18.26
C ARG A 2 -35.56 -48.78 17.81
N ARG A 3 -35.65 -47.73 18.65
CA ARG A 3 -36.01 -46.34 18.29
C ARG A 3 -34.89 -45.73 17.41
N ARG A 4 -35.24 -45.03 16.33
CA ARG A 4 -34.32 -44.17 15.57
C ARG A 4 -34.77 -42.71 15.72
N LEU A 5 -34.06 -41.94 16.53
CA LEU A 5 -34.15 -40.48 16.57
C LEU A 5 -33.14 -39.93 15.56
N ALA A 6 -33.63 -39.29 14.51
CA ALA A 6 -32.80 -38.55 13.57
C ALA A 6 -32.66 -37.11 14.07
N LEU A 7 -31.44 -36.73 14.46
CA LEU A 7 -31.10 -35.39 14.90
C LEU A 7 -30.66 -34.58 13.67
N GLY A 8 -31.52 -33.70 13.17
CA GLY A 8 -31.19 -32.77 12.09
C GLY A 8 -30.38 -31.60 12.64
N LEU A 9 -29.11 -31.51 12.26
CA LEU A 9 -28.23 -30.39 12.61
C LEU A 9 -28.45 -29.25 11.60
N ALA A 10 -29.15 -28.19 12.00
CA ALA A 10 -29.28 -26.97 11.21
C ALA A 10 -28.01 -26.12 11.37
N LEU A 11 -27.20 -26.02 10.32
CA LEU A 11 -26.07 -25.08 10.24
C LEU A 11 -26.59 -23.70 9.84
N SER A 12 -26.68 -22.79 10.79
CA SER A 12 -26.94 -21.37 10.54
C SER A 12 -25.64 -20.69 10.09
N LEU A 13 -25.45 -20.45 8.79
CA LEU A 13 -24.36 -19.59 8.31
C LEU A 13 -24.74 -18.12 8.52
N THR A 14 -24.20 -17.49 9.56
CA THR A 14 -24.22 -16.03 9.70
C THR A 14 -23.14 -15.42 8.82
N ALA A 15 -23.49 -14.99 7.61
CA ALA A 15 -22.60 -14.19 6.77
C ALA A 15 -22.42 -12.80 7.41
N GLY A 16 -21.23 -12.52 7.95
CA GLY A 16 -20.86 -11.20 8.45
C GLY A 16 -20.65 -10.20 7.30
N PRO A 17 -20.63 -8.88 7.60
CA PRO A 17 -20.40 -7.87 6.58
C PRO A 17 -18.99 -8.02 6.00
N VAL A 18 -18.91 -8.18 4.67
CA VAL A 18 -17.66 -8.07 3.93
C VAL A 18 -17.38 -6.57 3.77
N LEU A 19 -16.34 -6.06 4.43
CA LEU A 19 -15.83 -4.73 4.12
C LEU A 19 -15.29 -4.75 2.69
N ALA A 20 -15.97 -4.06 1.78
CA ALA A 20 -15.51 -3.94 0.41
C ALA A 20 -14.20 -3.14 0.41
N ALA A 21 -13.13 -3.76 -0.06
CA ALA A 21 -11.83 -3.11 -0.20
C ALA A 21 -11.97 -1.84 -1.05
N GLY A 22 -11.27 -0.77 -0.65
CA GLY A 22 -11.19 0.46 -1.42
C GLY A 22 -10.63 0.22 -2.83
N PRO A 23 -10.90 1.10 -3.80
CA PRO A 23 -10.48 0.90 -5.20
C PRO A 23 -8.96 0.73 -5.36
N HIS A 24 -8.18 1.28 -4.42
CA HIS A 24 -6.73 1.25 -4.42
C HIS A 24 -6.14 0.30 -3.37
N ASP A 25 -6.96 -0.34 -2.55
CA ASP A 25 -6.51 -1.28 -1.54
C ASP A 25 -5.87 -2.52 -2.20
N GLY A 26 -4.88 -3.11 -1.53
CA GLY A 26 -4.12 -4.26 -2.00
C GLY A 26 -2.60 -4.03 -1.99
N GLN A 27 -1.87 -5.03 -2.50
CA GLN A 27 -0.42 -4.96 -2.66
C GLN A 27 -0.05 -4.23 -3.95
N TRP A 28 1.02 -3.45 -3.86
CA TRP A 28 1.58 -2.71 -4.98
C TRP A 28 3.09 -2.88 -4.99
N GLU A 29 3.67 -2.98 -6.17
CA GLU A 29 5.10 -2.86 -6.38
C GLU A 29 5.40 -1.43 -6.86
N VAL A 30 6.32 -0.76 -6.17
CA VAL A 30 6.74 0.61 -6.46
C VAL A 30 8.18 0.60 -6.96
N GLU A 31 8.41 1.23 -8.10
CA GLU A 31 9.74 1.47 -8.65
C GLU A 31 10.08 2.95 -8.51
N VAL A 32 11.24 3.22 -7.91
CA VAL A 32 11.77 4.57 -7.69
C VAL A 32 12.91 4.83 -8.65
N VAL A 33 12.87 5.97 -9.34
CA VAL A 33 13.92 6.43 -10.26
C VAL A 33 14.51 7.72 -9.70
N VAL A 34 15.83 7.74 -9.47
CA VAL A 34 16.60 8.94 -9.12
C VAL A 34 16.86 9.77 -10.38
N GLN A 35 16.57 11.07 -10.31
CA GLN A 35 16.80 12.02 -11.41
C GLN A 35 17.68 13.21 -11.01
N ARG A 36 17.87 13.44 -9.71
CA ARG A 36 18.74 14.46 -9.16
C ARG A 36 19.46 13.90 -7.93
N GLY A 37 20.72 14.28 -7.78
CA GLY A 37 21.59 13.85 -6.68
C GLY A 37 22.34 12.56 -6.98
N ALA A 38 23.25 12.18 -6.09
CA ALA A 38 24.07 10.97 -6.20
C ALA A 38 23.65 9.89 -5.18
N CYS A 39 22.37 9.84 -4.83
CA CYS A 39 21.82 8.77 -4.00
C CYS A 39 21.98 7.41 -4.67
N ASP A 40 21.85 6.36 -3.85
CA ASP A 40 21.78 4.97 -4.30
C ASP A 40 20.82 4.82 -5.49
N GLN A 41 21.13 3.85 -6.35
CA GLN A 41 20.37 3.59 -7.57
C GLN A 41 18.89 3.35 -7.26
N GLY A 42 18.03 3.64 -8.24
CA GLY A 42 16.60 3.37 -8.15
C GLY A 42 16.32 1.95 -7.66
N PHE A 43 15.34 1.79 -6.78
CA PHE A 43 15.01 0.52 -6.15
C PHE A 43 13.51 0.22 -6.25
N VAL A 44 13.19 -1.07 -6.25
CA VAL A 44 11.83 -1.59 -6.32
C VAL A 44 11.46 -2.17 -4.96
N PHE A 45 10.28 -1.83 -4.45
CA PHE A 45 9.80 -2.33 -3.16
C PHE A 45 8.28 -2.47 -3.12
N PRO A 46 7.77 -3.41 -2.30
CA PRO A 46 6.33 -3.56 -2.11
C PRO A 46 5.79 -2.56 -1.08
N ILE A 47 4.56 -2.09 -1.31
CA ILE A 47 3.72 -1.44 -0.31
C ILE A 47 2.39 -2.19 -0.21
N GLN A 48 1.71 -2.02 0.92
CA GLN A 48 0.30 -2.35 1.05
C GLN A 48 -0.51 -1.08 1.23
N VAL A 49 -1.67 -1.04 0.58
CA VAL A 49 -2.74 -0.09 0.84
C VAL A 49 -3.89 -0.79 1.54
N ASP A 50 -4.22 -0.36 2.76
CA ASP A 50 -5.34 -0.90 3.57
C ASP A 50 -6.24 0.27 4.00
N ASP A 51 -7.50 0.31 3.54
CA ASP A 51 -8.41 1.45 3.73
C ASP A 51 -7.77 2.80 3.34
N GLY A 52 -7.05 2.78 2.21
CA GLY A 52 -6.26 3.92 1.72
C GLY A 52 -4.99 4.24 2.53
N ALA A 53 -4.76 3.65 3.70
CA ALA A 53 -3.53 3.84 4.46
C ALA A 53 -2.38 3.08 3.79
N ILE A 54 -1.23 3.74 3.63
CA ILE A 54 -0.04 3.13 3.02
C ILE A 54 0.87 2.62 4.11
N ARG A 55 1.35 1.38 3.96
CA ARG A 55 2.44 0.82 4.76
C ARG A 55 3.52 0.23 3.86
N TYR A 56 4.77 0.39 4.28
CA TYR A 56 5.89 -0.31 3.67
C TYR A 56 5.74 -1.82 3.94
N ALA A 57 5.95 -2.66 2.93
CA ALA A 57 5.74 -4.11 3.02
C ALA A 57 7.05 -4.92 2.87
N GLY A 58 8.21 -4.28 3.03
CA GLY A 58 9.51 -4.96 3.11
C GLY A 58 9.96 -5.21 4.55
N GLU A 59 11.19 -5.71 4.71
CA GLU A 59 11.73 -6.19 5.99
C GLU A 59 12.29 -5.10 6.92
N ILE A 60 12.41 -3.86 6.43
CA ILE A 60 12.94 -2.74 7.20
C ILE A 60 11.82 -1.87 7.77
N ASP A 61 12.01 -1.39 9.00
CA ASP A 61 11.07 -0.46 9.62
C ASP A 61 11.13 0.91 8.95
N ILE A 62 10.06 1.22 8.22
CA ILE A 62 9.79 2.53 7.62
C ILE A 62 8.39 2.95 8.03
N THR A 63 8.29 4.12 8.66
CA THR A 63 7.00 4.73 8.94
C THR A 63 6.53 5.49 7.71
N ALA A 64 5.28 5.24 7.30
CA ALA A 64 4.61 5.99 6.26
C ALA A 64 3.48 6.83 6.89
N THR A 65 3.49 8.14 6.61
CA THR A 65 2.44 9.07 7.03
C THR A 65 1.77 9.65 5.80
N GLY A 66 0.49 9.36 5.62
CA GLY A 66 -0.28 9.78 4.46
C GLY A 66 -1.28 8.70 4.05
N LYS A 67 -2.10 9.00 3.04
CA LYS A 67 -3.09 8.06 2.50
C LYS A 67 -3.33 8.29 1.01
N VAL A 68 -3.84 7.26 0.36
CA VAL A 68 -4.46 7.34 -0.96
C VAL A 68 -5.91 7.80 -0.78
N GLY A 69 -6.26 8.91 -1.43
CA GLY A 69 -7.64 9.37 -1.51
C GLY A 69 -8.49 8.45 -2.37
N ARG A 70 -9.83 8.57 -2.28
CA ARG A 70 -10.75 7.81 -3.14
C ARG A 70 -10.57 8.10 -4.64
N ASP A 71 -10.04 9.28 -4.97
CA ASP A 71 -9.70 9.66 -6.34
C ASP A 71 -8.31 9.15 -6.76
N GLY A 72 -7.59 8.47 -5.86
CA GLY A 72 -6.26 7.92 -6.08
C GLY A 72 -5.13 8.89 -5.79
N ARG A 73 -5.39 10.17 -5.51
CA ARG A 73 -4.32 11.12 -5.18
C ARG A 73 -3.68 10.76 -3.86
N LEU A 74 -2.36 10.92 -3.77
CA LEU A 74 -1.62 10.68 -2.54
C LEU A 74 -0.55 11.73 -2.31
N ASN A 75 -0.35 12.05 -1.04
CA ASN A 75 0.80 12.77 -0.51
C ASN A 75 1.25 12.00 0.73
N VAL A 76 2.46 11.48 0.70
CA VAL A 76 2.98 10.54 1.69
C VAL A 76 4.37 10.97 2.09
N ARG A 77 4.68 10.84 3.38
CA ARG A 77 6.04 10.96 3.89
C ARG A 77 6.47 9.63 4.43
N PHE A 78 7.58 9.11 3.91
CA PHE A 78 8.29 7.97 4.48
C PHE A 78 9.40 8.50 5.37
N THR A 79 9.54 7.94 6.56
CA THR A 79 10.58 8.32 7.52
C THR A 79 11.27 7.10 8.08
N ARG A 80 12.60 7.21 8.21
CA ARG A 80 13.43 6.21 8.88
C ARG A 80 14.52 6.94 9.65
N GLN A 81 14.53 6.81 10.97
CA GLN A 81 15.45 7.55 11.85
C GLN A 81 15.38 9.07 11.56
N ALA A 82 16.50 9.70 11.20
CA ALA A 82 16.58 11.12 10.87
C ALA A 82 16.30 11.44 9.39
N GLU A 83 16.03 10.44 8.56
CA GLU A 83 15.84 10.60 7.12
C GLU A 83 14.36 10.62 6.75
N SER A 84 14.03 11.43 5.73
CA SER A 84 12.67 11.47 5.20
C SER A 84 12.63 11.60 3.69
N VAL A 85 11.61 10.97 3.10
CA VAL A 85 11.27 11.06 1.69
C VAL A 85 9.82 11.52 1.59
N SER A 86 9.58 12.59 0.84
CA SER A 86 8.24 13.07 0.50
C SER A 86 7.86 12.58 -0.88
N VAL A 87 6.65 12.03 -1.01
CA VAL A 87 6.13 11.41 -2.22
C VAL A 87 4.77 12.01 -2.54
N SER A 88 4.55 12.36 -3.80
CA SER A 88 3.23 12.77 -4.27
C SER A 88 2.92 12.14 -5.63
N GLY A 89 1.65 11.94 -5.92
CA GLY A 89 1.21 11.38 -7.18
C GLY A 89 -0.22 10.83 -7.14
N ARG A 90 -0.48 9.84 -7.98
CA ARG A 90 -1.82 9.26 -8.11
C ARG A 90 -1.77 7.77 -8.48
N LEU A 91 -2.67 6.99 -7.89
CA LEU A 91 -3.02 5.64 -8.32
C LEU A 91 -4.27 5.67 -9.20
N SER A 92 -4.32 4.84 -10.24
CA SER A 92 -5.48 4.70 -11.13
C SER A 92 -5.52 3.29 -11.73
N GLY A 93 -6.65 2.60 -11.54
CA GLY A 93 -6.77 1.20 -11.90
C GLY A 93 -5.70 0.35 -11.20
N GLY A 94 -4.89 -0.36 -11.99
CA GLY A 94 -3.77 -1.17 -11.52
C GLY A 94 -2.40 -0.51 -11.65
N SER A 95 -2.33 0.81 -11.84
CA SER A 95 -1.08 1.55 -12.07
C SER A 95 -1.02 2.85 -11.27
N GLY A 96 0.14 3.47 -11.20
CA GLY A 96 0.29 4.79 -10.60
C GLY A 96 1.66 5.39 -10.81
N GLY A 97 1.81 6.64 -10.41
CA GLY A 97 3.09 7.31 -10.48
C GLY A 97 3.06 8.74 -9.96
N GLY A 98 4.25 9.33 -9.92
CA GLY A 98 4.43 10.71 -9.49
C GLY A 98 5.89 11.07 -9.22
N VAL A 99 6.10 11.93 -8.24
CA VAL A 99 7.42 12.47 -7.87
C VAL A 99 7.75 12.21 -6.42
N TRP A 100 9.04 12.20 -6.13
CA TRP A 100 9.54 12.11 -4.77
C TRP A 100 10.72 13.05 -4.55
N THR A 101 10.94 13.44 -3.29
CA THR A 101 12.09 14.25 -2.85
C THR A 101 12.62 13.75 -1.52
N ALA A 102 13.94 13.82 -1.34
CA ALA A 102 14.64 13.51 -0.10
C ALA A 102 15.58 14.68 0.24
N PRO A 103 15.08 15.75 0.90
CA PRO A 103 15.84 16.98 1.08
C PRO A 103 17.15 16.82 1.86
N SER A 104 17.18 15.93 2.86
CA SER A 104 18.38 15.67 3.67
C SER A 104 19.52 15.03 2.88
N ARG A 105 19.25 14.49 1.69
CA ARG A 105 20.23 13.88 0.79
C ARG A 105 20.38 14.63 -0.54
N ASP A 106 19.69 15.76 -0.71
CA ASP A 106 19.59 16.50 -1.98
C ASP A 106 19.22 15.62 -3.20
N CYS A 107 18.30 14.66 -2.99
CA CYS A 107 17.87 13.75 -4.04
C CYS A 107 16.39 13.92 -4.39
N ALA A 108 16.06 13.61 -5.64
CA ALA A 108 14.68 13.53 -6.09
C ALA A 108 14.56 12.71 -7.37
N GLY A 109 13.32 12.43 -7.73
CA GLY A 109 13.02 11.89 -9.04
C GLY A 109 11.56 11.52 -9.19
N ARG A 110 11.32 10.42 -9.90
CA ARG A 110 9.98 9.90 -10.18
C ARG A 110 9.79 8.52 -9.58
N TRP A 111 8.54 8.16 -9.42
CA TRP A 111 8.15 6.81 -9.07
C TRP A 111 7.02 6.34 -9.97
N GLN A 112 6.93 5.03 -10.15
CA GLN A 112 5.84 4.34 -10.81
C GLN A 112 5.42 3.15 -9.96
N ALA A 113 4.16 2.74 -10.07
CA ALA A 113 3.65 1.60 -9.34
C ALA A 113 2.75 0.74 -10.21
N ARG A 114 2.74 -0.55 -9.91
CA ARG A 114 1.80 -1.53 -10.45
C ARG A 114 1.16 -2.33 -9.33
N LYS A 115 -0.11 -2.64 -9.48
CA LYS A 115 -0.84 -3.48 -8.54
C LYS A 115 -0.40 -4.93 -8.73
N LEU A 116 -0.22 -5.64 -7.62
CA LEU A 116 0.13 -7.07 -7.58
C LEU A 116 -1.12 -7.95 -7.49
#